data_AF-A0A3D4ZHZ0-F1
#
_entry.id   AF-A0A3D4ZHZ0-F1
#
_cell.length_a   1.000
_cell.length_b   1.000
_cell.length_c   1.000
_cell.angle_alpha   90.00
_cell.angle_beta   90.00
_cell.angle_gamma   90.00
#
_symmetry.space_group_name_H-M   'P 1'
#
loop_
_entity.id
_entity.type
_entity.pdbx_description
1 polymer ?
#
loop_
_entity_poly.entity_id
_entity_poly.type
_entity_poly.pdbx_seq_one_letter_code
_entity_poly.pdbx_strand_id
1 'polypeptide(L)' 'MSNFKKIRFGDDWIEAVKIQRGDQQCIVVVAHQEWATPTDTFNAEGCTGFGSVVVFNTAQGEKEIGTRLFC' A
#
# COMPACT_ATOMS: atom_id res chain seq x y z
N MET A 1 6.13 4.48 5.24
CA MET A 1 6.10 5.57 6.25
C MET A 1 4.67 5.78 6.71
N SER A 2 4.40 6.01 8.00
CA SER A 2 3.05 6.37 8.47
C SER A 2 2.75 7.83 8.16
N ASN A 3 1.76 8.08 7.31
CA ASN A 3 1.37 9.44 6.92
C ASN A 3 0.74 10.21 8.10
N PHE A 4 0.14 9.51 9.06
CA PHE A 4 -0.54 10.12 10.20
C PHE A 4 0.38 10.27 11.42
N LYS A 5 1.08 9.19 11.82
CA LYS A 5 1.90 9.16 13.03
C LYS A 5 3.32 9.71 12.83
N LYS A 6 3.71 10.04 11.59
CA LYS A 6 5.06 10.48 11.20
C LYS A 6 6.18 9.51 11.63
N ILE A 7 5.84 8.24 11.81
CA ILE A 7 6.79 7.16 12.09
C ILE A 7 7.17 6.44 10.80
N ARG A 8 8.39 5.93 10.71
CA ARG A 8 8.75 4.99 9.64
C ARG A 8 8.45 3.58 10.13
N PHE A 9 7.56 2.88 9.44
CA PHE A 9 7.42 1.44 9.60
C PHE A 9 8.70 0.79 9.07
N GLY A 10 9.35 -0.04 9.88
CA GLY A 10 10.43 -0.89 9.41
C GLY A 10 9.87 -2.00 8.51
N ASP A 11 10.73 -2.55 7.66
CA ASP A 11 10.34 -3.60 6.71
C ASP A 11 9.86 -4.86 7.46
N ASP A 12 10.38 -5.13 8.66
CA ASP A 12 9.92 -6.21 9.55
C ASP A 12 8.46 -6.05 10.04
N TRP A 13 7.88 -4.85 9.89
CA TRP A 13 6.52 -4.54 10.32
C TRP A 13 5.55 -4.45 9.14
N ILE A 14 5.99 -3.81 8.05
CA ILE A 14 5.23 -3.63 6.83
C ILE A 14 6.20 -3.72 5.65
N GLU A 15 5.99 -4.70 4.78
CA GLU A 15 6.77 -4.91 3.56
C GLU A 15 5.95 -4.49 2.33
N ALA A 16 6.62 -3.86 1.35
CA ALA A 16 6.02 -3.53 0.07
C ALA A 16 6.79 -4.23 -1.07
N VAL A 17 6.06 -4.99 -1.87
CA VAL A 17 6.58 -5.73 -3.02
C VAL A 17 5.99 -5.16 -4.31
N LYS A 18 6.85 -4.69 -5.20
CA LYS A 18 6.48 -4.28 -6.55
C LYS A 18 6.48 -5.49 -7.47
N ILE A 19 5.35 -5.76 -8.12
CA ILE A 19 5.20 -6.83 -9.10
C ILE A 19 4.96 -6.21 -10.47
N GLN A 20 5.74 -6.62 -11.46
CA GLN A 20 5.61 -6.17 -12.84
C GLN A 20 5.60 -7.37 -13.79
N ARG A 21 4.60 -7.43 -14.67
CA ARG A 21 4.46 -8.48 -15.70
C ARG A 21 3.81 -7.90 -16.95
N GLY A 22 4.62 -7.68 -18.00
CA GLY A 22 4.16 -6.99 -19.20
C GLY A 22 3.63 -5.59 -18.85
N ASP A 23 2.43 -5.27 -19.32
CA ASP A 23 1.74 -4.00 -19.04
C ASP A 23 1.03 -3.97 -17.68
N GLN A 24 1.06 -5.08 -16.93
CA GLN A 24 0.50 -5.14 -15.58
C GLN A 24 1.56 -4.75 -14.56
N GLN A 25 1.18 -3.84 -13.65
CA GLN A 25 2.02 -3.41 -12.55
C GLN A 25 1.16 -3.22 -11.30
N CYS A 26 1.54 -3.87 -10.20
CA CYS A 26 0.92 -3.64 -8.90
C CYS A 26 1.95 -3.52 -7.78
N ILE A 27 1.53 -2.88 -6.71
CA ILE A 27 2.25 -2.88 -5.44
C ILE A 27 1.40 -3.67 -4.46
N VAL A 28 2.01 -4.69 -3.86
CA VAL A 28 1.41 -5.46 -2.76
C VAL A 28 2.08 -5.00 -1.48
N VAL A 29 1.30 -4.59 -0.50
CA VAL A 29 1.78 -4.25 0.83
C VAL A 29 1.25 -5.27 1.82
N VAL A 30 2.17 -5.89 2.57
CA VAL A 30 1.87 -6.90 3.58
C VAL A 30 2.31 -6.36 4.93
N ALA A 31 1.37 -6.36 5.87
CA ALA A 31 1.58 -5.94 7.23
C ALA A 31 1.75 -7.20 8.11
N HIS A 32 2.86 -7.28 8.84
CA HIS A 32 3.25 -8.46 9.62
C HIS A 32 2.59 -8.48 11.01
N GLN A 33 1.80 -7.44 11.31
CA GLN A 33 0.97 -7.28 12.50
C GLN A 33 -0.39 -6.70 12.07
N GLU A 34 -1.39 -6.78 12.95
CA GLU A 34 -2.70 -6.23 12.65
C GLU A 34 -2.70 -4.70 12.70
N TRP A 35 -2.65 -4.07 11.52
CA TRP A 35 -2.72 -2.62 11.34
C TRP A 35 -4.08 -2.26 10.72
N ALA A 36 -5.12 -2.25 11.56
CA ALA A 36 -6.51 -2.16 11.09
C ALA A 36 -7.15 -0.76 11.23
N THR A 37 -6.41 0.28 11.64
CA THR A 37 -7.00 1.62 11.82
C THR A 37 -6.59 2.59 10.71
N PRO A 38 -7.46 3.55 10.33
CA PRO A 38 -7.10 4.64 9.42
C PRO A 38 -5.90 5.50 9.90
N THR A 39 -5.57 5.44 11.19
CA THR A 39 -4.39 6.13 11.76
C THR A 39 -3.09 5.36 11.56
N ASP A 40 -3.16 4.11 11.12
CA ASP A 40 -2.02 3.25 10.79
C ASP A 40 -1.73 3.22 9.29
N THR A 41 -2.17 4.26 8.56
CA THR A 41 -1.91 4.39 7.13
C THR A 41 -0.42 4.36 6.82
N PHE A 42 -0.05 3.66 5.74
CA PHE A 42 1.30 3.62 5.19
C PHE A 42 1.33 4.29 3.81
N ASN A 43 2.50 4.77 3.42
CA ASN A 43 2.84 5.12 2.04
C ASN A 43 3.94 4.19 1.52
N ALA A 44 3.67 3.53 0.39
CA ALA A 44 4.57 2.63 -0.33
C ALA A 44 4.59 3.01 -1.81
N GLU A 45 5.75 3.43 -2.35
CA GLU A 45 5.90 3.82 -3.77
C GLU A 45 4.84 4.85 -4.22
N GLY A 46 4.46 5.78 -3.34
CA GLY A 46 3.44 6.80 -3.61
C GLY A 46 1.99 6.32 -3.47
N CYS A 47 1.76 5.04 -3.16
CA CYS A 47 0.43 4.51 -2.82
C CYS A 47 0.16 4.59 -1.31
N THR A 48 -1.02 5.07 -0.93
CA THR A 48 -1.45 5.24 0.46
C THR A 48 -2.58 4.27 0.81
N GLY A 49 -2.41 3.49 1.87
CA GLY A 49 -3.43 2.55 2.34
C GLY A 49 -3.26 2.15 3.80
N PHE A 50 -4.14 1.29 4.28
CA PHE A 50 -4.10 0.68 5.61
C PHE A 50 -4.73 -0.72 5.54
N GLY A 51 -4.48 -1.58 6.52
CA GLY A 51 -4.93 -2.97 6.54
C GLY A 51 -3.78 -3.98 6.44
N SER A 52 -4.10 -5.26 6.58
CA SER A 52 -3.10 -6.34 6.66
C SER A 52 -2.48 -6.71 5.30
N VAL A 53 -3.29 -6.74 4.25
CA VAL A 53 -2.83 -6.99 2.87
C VAL A 53 -3.57 -6.03 1.94
N VAL A 54 -2.82 -5.18 1.24
CA VAL A 54 -3.36 -4.19 0.32
C VAL A 54 -2.67 -4.33 -1.02
N VAL A 55 -3.44 -4.26 -2.10
CA VAL A 55 -2.94 -4.34 -3.47
C VAL A 55 -3.37 -3.10 -4.22
N PHE A 56 -2.42 -2.41 -4.84
CA PHE A 56 -2.68 -1.25 -5.71
C PHE A 56 -2.39 -1.63 -7.15
N ASN A 57 -3.37 -1.50 -8.04
CA ASN A 57 -3.20 -1.63 -9.47
C ASN A 57 -2.60 -0.34 -10.07
N THR A 58 -1.28 -0.20 -9.91
CA THR A 58 -0.55 0.97 -10.41
C THR A 58 -0.55 1.12 -11.93
N ALA A 59 -0.76 0.04 -12.69
CA ALA A 59 -0.92 0.13 -14.14
C ALA A 59 -2.17 0.92 -14.55
N GLN A 60 -3.20 0.94 -13.70
CA GLN A 60 -4.40 1.77 -13.89
C GLN A 60 -4.38 3.06 -13.06
N GLY A 61 -3.22 3.43 -12.49
CA GLY A 61 -3.05 4.67 -11.75
C GLY A 61 -3.65 4.66 -10.34
N GLU A 62 -3.92 3.48 -9.77
CA GLU A 62 -4.39 3.39 -8.38
C GLU A 62 -3.33 3.93 -7.41
N LYS A 63 -3.71 4.86 -6.53
CA LYS A 63 -2.80 5.47 -5.54
C LYS A 63 -3.32 5.45 -4.11
N GLU A 64 -4.61 5.25 -3.89
CA GLU A 64 -5.19 5.25 -2.54
C GLU A 64 -6.14 4.07 -2.38
N ILE A 65 -6.15 3.45 -1.20
CA ILE A 65 -7.12 2.37 -0.93
C ILE A 65 -8.55 2.91 -1.09
N GLY A 66 -9.39 2.17 -1.81
CA GLY A 66 -10.74 2.61 -2.16
C GLY A 66 -10.84 3.52 -3.38
N THR A 67 -9.73 3.76 -4.10
CA THR A 67 -9.77 4.42 -5.41
C THR A 67 -10.66 3.62 -6.35
N ARG A 68 -11.64 4.30 -6.96
CA ARG A 68 -12.48 3.70 -7.98
C ARG A 68 -11.79 3.83 -9.35
N LEU A 69 -11.39 2.71 -9.91
CA LEU A 69 -10.86 2.65 -11.27
C LEU A 69 -12.04 2.66 -12.26
N PHE A 70 -12.03 3.61 -13.19
CA PHE A 70 -13.00 3.66 -14.28
C PHE A 70 -12.39 2.93 -15.48
N CYS A 71 -13.07 1.88 -15.93
CA CYS A 71 -12.74 1.10 -17.11
C CYS A 71 -13.47 1.62 -18.34
#